data_AF-A0A4V3JKP2-F1
#
_entry.id   AF-A0A4V3JKP2-F1
#
_cell.length_a   1.000
_cell.length_b   1.000
_cell.length_c   1.000
_cell.angle_alpha   90.00
_cell.angle_beta   90.00
_cell.angle_gamma   90.00
#
_symmetry.space_group_name_H-M   'P 1'
#
loop_
_entity.id
_entity.type
_entity.pdbx_description
1 polymer ?
#
loop_
_entity_poly.entity_id
_entity_poly.type
_entity_poly.pdbx_seq_one_letter_code
_entity_poly.pdbx_strand_id
1 'polypeptide(L)'
;MKPRLTLPLIWFSLCTHLLFLSCKLPSLENGCDPGSESFQDFYLARILVDDDREFCGSVAPNRSICEMDPLAVIQPRRWKYVSAEMKKQAALGSTSITTSTFTPAYTGLAKWLGGVLADNGKIYSMPFNQSDILVIDPNTNSTSSFSSGASGGGLWEGGVLAQNGKIYGIPRDGNQILVIKPETNESYTLPTPETGLGKWRGGVLAPNGLIYGIPMGVDKILVIDPKTDSVRTIPSPLSETNMWEGGVLAPNGKIYAFPVVSNSIFVLDPYSERSYLIPSPKISATNKWRHAVVTPNGKIFAIVSDDSDFLILDPTNDSISLWPSPIANTGKWRGGILAADGKIYTIPADIDQLIAIDPDNLTSTTYSTGISGGNKWGDAVYAPNGKIFTIPHTDDRVLVINPGANGKICDSLLRSSYWNLY
;
A
#
# COMPACT_ATOMS: atom_id res chain seq x y z
N MET A 1 -64.20 -46.16 -65.07
CA MET A 1 -64.20 -45.49 -63.75
C MET A 1 -62.77 -45.47 -63.23
N LYS A 2 -62.31 -44.29 -62.84
CA LYS A 2 -60.97 -43.73 -63.14
C LYS A 2 -59.79 -44.59 -62.61
N PRO A 3 -58.69 -44.66 -63.39
CA PRO A 3 -58.16 -45.92 -63.92
C PRO A 3 -56.92 -46.42 -63.14
N ARG A 4 -56.76 -47.74 -62.93
CA ARG A 4 -55.97 -48.69 -63.76
C ARG A 4 -54.49 -48.25 -63.90
N LEU A 5 -53.45 -49.07 -63.83
CA LEU A 5 -53.29 -50.51 -64.02
C LEU A 5 -51.78 -50.81 -63.82
N THR A 6 -51.44 -52.04 -63.41
CA THR A 6 -50.29 -52.88 -63.88
C THR A 6 -48.84 -52.39 -63.67
N LEU A 7 -47.80 -53.18 -63.46
CA LEU A 7 -47.49 -54.62 -63.54
C LEU A 7 -46.17 -54.82 -62.71
N PRO A 8 -45.74 -56.06 -62.38
CA PRO A 8 -44.57 -56.37 -61.55
C PRO A 8 -43.30 -56.76 -62.36
N LEU A 9 -42.27 -57.23 -61.64
CA LEU A 9 -40.97 -57.86 -62.03
C LEU A 9 -39.73 -56.94 -62.02
N ILE A 10 -38.81 -57.06 -61.04
CA ILE A 10 -37.68 -58.02 -60.84
C ILE A 10 -36.34 -57.53 -61.46
N TRP A 11 -35.33 -57.43 -60.57
CA TRP A 11 -33.85 -57.43 -60.74
C TRP A 11 -33.11 -56.26 -61.41
N PHE A 12 -32.21 -55.55 -60.69
CA PHE A 12 -30.75 -55.80 -60.67
C PHE A 12 -30.01 -54.84 -59.71
N SER A 13 -28.89 -55.34 -59.17
CA SER A 13 -27.87 -54.74 -58.29
C SER A 13 -27.31 -53.37 -58.74
N LEU A 14 -27.01 -52.46 -57.80
CA LEU A 14 -25.66 -51.86 -57.67
C LEU A 14 -25.45 -50.98 -56.41
N CYS A 15 -24.40 -51.35 -55.66
CA CYS A 15 -23.46 -50.49 -54.93
C CYS A 15 -23.95 -49.37 -54.00
N THR A 16 -23.92 -49.73 -52.72
CA THR A 16 -23.43 -48.96 -51.57
C THR A 16 -22.55 -47.73 -51.86
N HIS A 17 -23.04 -46.54 -51.53
CA HIS A 17 -22.23 -45.41 -51.08
C HIS A 17 -23.03 -44.55 -50.08
N LEU A 18 -23.08 -44.99 -48.83
CA LEU A 18 -23.34 -44.11 -47.70
C LEU A 18 -21.97 -43.58 -47.24
N LEU A 19 -21.69 -42.33 -47.62
CA LEU A 19 -20.63 -41.51 -47.04
C LEU A 19 -20.92 -41.34 -45.55
N PHE A 20 -20.39 -42.22 -44.72
CA PHE A 20 -20.15 -41.92 -43.31
C PHE A 20 -19.08 -40.83 -43.29
N LEU A 21 -19.49 -39.56 -43.18
CA LEU A 21 -18.61 -38.54 -42.62
C LEU A 21 -18.30 -38.99 -41.21
N SER A 22 -17.15 -39.64 -41.06
CA SER A 22 -16.56 -39.93 -39.77
C SER A 22 -16.19 -38.57 -39.17
N CYS A 23 -17.08 -37.97 -38.38
CA CYS A 23 -16.65 -37.02 -37.37
C CYS A 23 -15.67 -37.78 -36.48
N LYS A 24 -14.36 -37.59 -36.72
CA LYS A 24 -13.36 -37.86 -35.69
C LYS A 24 -13.80 -37.01 -34.50
N LEU A 25 -14.36 -37.65 -33.47
CA LEU A 25 -14.32 -37.08 -32.14
C LEU A 25 -12.87 -36.63 -31.92
N PRO A 26 -12.61 -35.39 -31.47
CA PRO A 26 -11.27 -35.00 -31.07
C PRO A 26 -10.77 -36.09 -30.15
N SER A 27 -9.56 -36.60 -30.41
CA SER A 27 -8.90 -37.48 -29.46
C SER A 27 -9.04 -36.83 -28.08
N LEU A 28 -9.57 -37.56 -27.10
CA LEU A 28 -9.53 -37.15 -25.71
C LEU A 28 -8.05 -36.99 -25.38
N GLU A 29 -7.53 -35.77 -25.52
CA GLU A 29 -6.17 -35.47 -25.14
C GLU A 29 -6.04 -35.74 -23.66
N ASN A 30 -4.95 -36.41 -23.28
CA ASN A 30 -4.63 -36.59 -21.88
C ASN A 30 -4.29 -35.20 -21.33
N GLY A 31 -5.20 -34.61 -20.57
CA GLY A 31 -5.00 -33.30 -19.95
C GLY A 31 -3.89 -33.24 -18.91
N CYS A 32 -3.11 -34.33 -18.74
CA CYS A 32 -1.89 -34.41 -17.96
C CYS A 32 -0.64 -34.75 -18.80
N ASP A 33 -0.73 -34.78 -20.13
CA ASP A 33 0.41 -34.98 -21.02
C ASP A 33 1.10 -33.64 -21.32
N PRO A 34 2.36 -33.42 -20.87
CA PRO A 34 3.10 -32.18 -21.16
C PRO A 34 3.33 -31.91 -22.64
N GLY A 35 3.23 -32.94 -23.49
CA GLY A 35 3.34 -32.82 -24.94
C GLY A 35 2.05 -32.37 -25.64
N SER A 36 0.90 -32.35 -24.93
CA SER A 36 -0.38 -31.93 -25.51
C SER A 36 -0.54 -30.40 -25.53
N GLU A 37 -1.16 -29.88 -26.58
CA GLU A 37 -1.45 -28.45 -26.75
C GLU A 37 -2.39 -27.97 -25.62
N SER A 38 -3.40 -28.77 -25.27
CA SER A 38 -4.32 -28.47 -24.18
C SER A 38 -3.64 -28.35 -22.81
N PHE A 39 -2.67 -29.22 -22.48
CA PHE A 39 -1.90 -29.08 -21.25
C PHE A 39 -1.04 -27.82 -21.27
N GLN A 40 -0.36 -27.53 -22.38
CA GLN A 40 0.52 -26.36 -22.48
C GLN A 40 -0.24 -25.05 -22.37
N ASP A 41 -1.38 -24.91 -23.06
CA ASP A 41 -2.25 -23.74 -22.97
C ASP A 41 -2.82 -23.56 -21.57
N PHE A 42 -3.29 -24.66 -20.96
CA PHE A 42 -3.77 -24.65 -19.59
C PHE A 42 -2.66 -24.26 -18.60
N TYR A 43 -1.48 -24.85 -18.73
CA TYR A 43 -0.34 -24.58 -17.88
C TYR A 43 0.17 -23.13 -18.03
N LEU A 44 0.16 -22.59 -19.25
CA LEU A 44 0.48 -21.18 -19.50
C LEU A 44 -0.57 -20.24 -18.89
N ALA A 45 -1.85 -20.55 -19.04
CA ALA A 45 -2.93 -19.80 -18.40
C ALA A 45 -2.77 -19.79 -16.88
N ARG A 46 -2.35 -20.92 -16.28
CA ARG A 46 -2.05 -21.03 -14.85
C ARG A 46 -0.89 -20.15 -14.41
N ILE A 47 0.18 -20.06 -15.21
CA ILE A 47 1.26 -19.09 -14.97
C ILE A 47 0.73 -17.65 -15.01
N LEU A 48 -0.12 -17.32 -15.99
CA LEU A 48 -0.69 -15.97 -16.14
C LEU A 48 -1.62 -15.58 -14.97
N VAL A 49 -2.28 -16.56 -14.34
CA VAL A 49 -3.17 -16.31 -13.20
C VAL A 49 -2.54 -16.65 -11.84
N ASP A 50 -1.23 -16.92 -11.80
CA ASP A 50 -0.48 -17.34 -10.61
C ASP A 50 -1.14 -18.52 -9.85
N ASP A 51 -1.67 -19.50 -10.58
CA ASP A 51 -2.31 -20.69 -10.00
C ASP A 51 -1.24 -21.66 -9.47
N ASP A 52 -1.08 -21.66 -8.15
CA ASP A 52 -0.11 -22.47 -7.41
C ASP A 52 -0.65 -23.83 -6.93
N ARG A 53 -1.85 -24.21 -7.36
CA ARG A 53 -2.36 -25.55 -7.06
C ARG A 53 -1.50 -26.59 -7.78
N GLU A 54 -1.49 -27.81 -7.28
CA GLU A 54 -0.91 -28.91 -8.03
C GLU A 54 -1.88 -29.34 -9.15
N PHE A 55 -1.35 -29.54 -10.35
CA PHE A 55 -2.07 -30.14 -11.47
C PHE A 55 -1.15 -31.15 -12.16
N CYS A 56 -1.60 -32.40 -12.22
CA CYS A 56 -0.85 -33.48 -12.86
C CYS A 56 0.60 -33.61 -12.33
N GLY A 57 0.81 -33.48 -11.02
CA GLY A 57 2.13 -33.57 -10.39
C GLY A 57 3.04 -32.35 -10.62
N SER A 58 2.51 -31.26 -11.18
CA SER A 58 3.26 -30.04 -11.49
C SER A 58 2.58 -28.79 -10.91
N VAL A 59 3.41 -27.85 -10.45
CA VAL A 59 2.98 -26.54 -9.96
C VAL A 59 3.57 -25.49 -10.91
N ALA A 60 2.72 -24.61 -11.42
CA ALA A 60 3.17 -23.54 -12.30
C ALA A 60 4.25 -22.70 -11.58
N PRO A 61 5.41 -22.44 -12.22
CA PRO A 61 6.45 -21.64 -11.61
C PRO A 61 5.90 -20.24 -11.32
N ASN A 62 5.85 -19.88 -10.05
CA ASN A 62 5.41 -18.56 -9.63
C ASN A 62 6.63 -17.64 -9.50
N ARG A 63 6.54 -16.43 -10.04
CA ARG A 63 7.63 -15.44 -9.93
C ARG A 63 7.81 -15.07 -8.46
N SER A 64 9.04 -14.75 -8.06
CA SER A 64 9.26 -14.18 -6.74
C SER A 64 8.53 -12.84 -6.62
N ILE A 65 7.91 -12.55 -5.48
CA ILE A 65 7.29 -11.23 -5.23
C ILE A 65 8.30 -10.08 -5.35
N CYS A 66 9.60 -10.39 -5.19
CA CYS A 66 10.69 -9.43 -5.33
C CYS A 66 11.10 -9.13 -6.78
N GLU A 67 10.55 -9.86 -7.74
CA GLU A 67 10.78 -9.65 -9.18
C GLU A 67 9.56 -9.03 -9.89
N MET A 68 8.47 -8.82 -9.14
CA MET A 68 7.22 -8.25 -9.64
C MET A 68 7.27 -6.71 -9.57
N ASP A 69 6.44 -6.04 -10.37
CA ASP A 69 6.18 -4.62 -10.19
C ASP A 69 5.32 -4.36 -8.92
N PRO A 70 5.40 -3.17 -8.30
CA PRO A 70 4.69 -2.88 -7.06
C PRO A 70 3.15 -3.06 -7.13
N LEU A 71 2.50 -2.72 -8.26
CA LEU A 71 1.05 -2.87 -8.41
C LEU A 71 0.63 -4.34 -8.46
N ALA A 72 1.48 -5.18 -9.06
CA ALA A 72 1.25 -6.61 -9.10
C ALA A 72 1.51 -7.26 -7.72
N VAL A 73 2.41 -6.73 -6.90
CA VAL A 73 2.66 -7.23 -5.52
C VAL A 73 1.44 -7.04 -4.60
N ILE A 74 0.72 -5.93 -4.74
CA ILE A 74 -0.40 -5.56 -3.86
C ILE A 74 -1.72 -6.27 -4.16
N GLN A 75 -1.73 -7.23 -5.09
CA GLN A 75 -2.93 -7.99 -5.41
C GLN A 75 -3.31 -8.92 -4.25
N PRO A 76 -4.58 -8.92 -3.77
CA PRO A 76 -4.98 -9.68 -2.58
C PRO A 76 -4.64 -11.18 -2.66
N ARG A 77 -4.78 -11.77 -3.85
CA ARG A 77 -4.45 -13.18 -4.12
C ARG A 77 -2.97 -13.52 -3.85
N ARG A 78 -2.08 -12.52 -3.86
CA ARG A 78 -0.63 -12.69 -3.66
C ARG A 78 -0.19 -12.41 -2.23
N TRP A 79 -1.10 -12.01 -1.34
CA TRP A 79 -0.78 -11.73 0.06
C TRP A 79 -0.03 -12.89 0.74
N LYS A 80 -0.39 -14.14 0.45
CA LYS A 80 0.29 -15.32 1.03
C LYS A 80 1.80 -15.34 0.74
N TYR A 81 2.22 -14.89 -0.45
CA TYR A 81 3.63 -14.83 -0.84
C TYR A 81 4.32 -13.61 -0.22
N VAL A 82 3.62 -12.48 -0.13
CA VAL A 82 4.11 -11.28 0.57
C VAL A 82 4.37 -11.60 2.05
N SER A 83 3.38 -12.18 2.73
CA SER A 83 3.49 -12.65 4.11
C SER A 83 4.64 -13.66 4.31
N ALA A 84 4.78 -14.62 3.38
CA ALA A 84 5.86 -15.60 3.43
C ALA A 84 7.25 -14.95 3.30
N GLU A 85 7.42 -14.01 2.36
CA GLU A 85 8.69 -13.30 2.20
C GLU A 85 8.99 -12.42 3.43
N MET A 86 7.99 -11.72 3.97
CA MET A 86 8.14 -10.94 5.21
C MET A 86 8.64 -11.81 6.38
N LYS A 87 8.00 -12.97 6.59
CA LYS A 87 8.38 -13.92 7.65
C LYS A 87 9.77 -14.51 7.42
N LYS A 88 10.11 -14.82 6.17
CA LYS A 88 11.44 -15.32 5.79
C LYS A 88 12.53 -14.30 6.13
N GLN A 89 12.31 -13.02 5.83
CA GLN A 89 13.27 -11.96 6.16
C GLN A 89 13.37 -11.72 7.67
N ALA A 90 12.23 -11.71 8.37
CA ALA A 90 12.19 -11.57 9.82
C ALA A 90 12.93 -12.71 10.55
N ALA A 91 12.84 -13.94 10.05
CA ALA A 91 13.50 -15.12 10.62
C ALA A 91 15.04 -15.05 10.60
N LEU A 92 15.63 -14.16 9.79
CA LEU A 92 17.07 -13.90 9.79
C LEU A 92 17.52 -13.09 11.02
N GLY A 93 16.57 -12.52 11.77
CA GLY A 93 16.80 -11.80 13.02
C GLY A 93 17.44 -10.43 12.82
N SER A 94 17.90 -9.86 13.92
CA SER A 94 18.55 -8.54 13.94
C SER A 94 19.74 -8.52 14.89
N THR A 95 20.60 -7.54 14.68
CA THR A 95 21.61 -7.06 15.62
C THR A 95 21.03 -5.92 16.46
N SER A 96 21.88 -5.15 17.13
CA SER A 96 21.48 -3.99 17.93
C SER A 96 20.98 -2.84 17.05
N ILE A 97 19.89 -2.21 17.48
CA ILE A 97 19.42 -0.95 16.91
C ILE A 97 20.46 0.16 17.11
N THR A 98 20.61 1.03 16.12
CA THR A 98 21.34 2.30 16.27
C THR A 98 20.55 3.46 15.67
N THR A 99 20.78 4.66 16.20
CA THR A 99 20.18 5.89 15.69
C THR A 99 21.28 6.89 15.33
N SER A 100 21.05 7.66 14.27
CA SER A 100 21.93 8.77 13.85
C SER A 100 21.10 9.90 13.25
N THR A 101 21.69 11.07 13.04
CA THR A 101 21.00 12.19 12.40
C THR A 101 21.89 12.89 11.38
N PHE A 102 21.26 13.53 10.40
CA PHE A 102 21.89 14.55 9.57
C PHE A 102 20.89 15.69 9.34
N THR A 103 21.40 16.86 8.98
CA THR A 103 20.59 18.08 8.87
C THR A 103 20.61 18.59 7.43
N PRO A 104 19.49 18.56 6.70
CA PRO A 104 19.36 19.24 5.42
C PRO A 104 19.56 20.75 5.58
N ALA A 105 19.92 21.45 4.50
CA ALA A 105 20.15 22.90 4.50
C ALA A 105 18.83 23.73 4.52
N TYR A 106 17.90 23.35 5.38
CA TYR A 106 16.57 23.94 5.52
C TYR A 106 16.22 24.07 7.00
N THR A 107 15.67 25.22 7.37
CA THR A 107 15.23 25.50 8.73
C THR A 107 13.77 25.92 8.76
N GLY A 108 13.12 25.74 9.91
CA GLY A 108 11.76 26.23 10.14
C GLY A 108 10.77 25.15 10.52
N LEU A 109 9.51 25.57 10.72
CA LEU A 109 8.47 24.70 11.27
C LEU A 109 7.55 24.17 10.18
N ALA A 110 7.05 22.96 10.39
CA ALA A 110 6.06 22.29 9.56
C ALA A 110 6.41 22.21 8.06
N LYS A 111 7.68 21.95 7.75
CA LYS A 111 8.23 22.01 6.38
C LYS A 111 7.58 20.96 5.47
N TRP A 112 7.73 19.69 5.83
CA TRP A 112 7.23 18.53 5.09
C TRP A 112 6.53 17.55 6.02
N LEU A 113 5.64 16.71 5.49
CA LEU A 113 4.97 15.67 6.26
C LEU A 113 5.29 14.26 5.74
N GLY A 114 4.71 13.89 4.61
CA GLY A 114 4.91 12.57 4.01
C GLY A 114 6.23 12.43 3.28
N GLY A 115 6.67 11.18 3.14
CA GLY A 115 7.85 10.79 2.39
C GLY A 115 7.51 9.61 1.49
N VAL A 116 8.04 9.62 0.28
CA VAL A 116 7.78 8.56 -0.70
C VAL A 116 9.10 8.07 -1.27
N LEU A 117 9.35 6.77 -1.17
CA LEU A 117 10.47 6.11 -1.85
C LEU A 117 10.15 6.01 -3.35
N ALA A 118 11.04 6.54 -4.20
CA ALA A 118 10.91 6.46 -5.66
C ALA A 118 11.74 5.31 -6.26
N ASP A 119 11.53 5.06 -7.55
CA ASP A 119 12.24 4.02 -8.33
C ASP A 119 13.76 4.23 -8.41
N ASN A 120 14.22 5.46 -8.25
CA ASN A 120 15.65 5.80 -8.20
C ASN A 120 16.29 5.54 -6.82
N GLY A 121 15.55 4.98 -5.86
CA GLY A 121 16.02 4.67 -4.51
C GLY A 121 16.13 5.86 -3.57
N LYS A 122 15.68 7.06 -3.99
CA LYS A 122 15.66 8.28 -3.17
C LYS A 122 14.27 8.52 -2.57
N ILE A 123 14.26 9.29 -1.49
CA ILE A 123 13.03 9.64 -0.77
C ILE A 123 12.66 11.07 -1.10
N TYR A 124 11.42 11.28 -1.53
CA TYR A 124 10.85 12.58 -1.89
C TYR A 124 9.84 13.00 -0.83
N SER A 125 10.04 14.17 -0.22
CA SER A 125 9.15 14.68 0.81
C SER A 125 7.96 15.45 0.22
N MET A 126 6.82 15.40 0.92
CA MET A 126 5.62 16.14 0.54
C MET A 126 5.63 17.54 1.15
N PRO A 127 5.64 18.61 0.33
CA PRO A 127 5.69 19.99 0.81
C PRO A 127 4.39 20.39 1.54
N PHE A 128 4.51 20.74 2.83
CA PHE A 128 3.38 21.15 3.65
C PHE A 128 3.32 22.67 3.78
N ASN A 129 4.26 23.28 4.52
CA ASN A 129 4.46 24.74 4.56
C ASN A 129 5.75 25.17 3.85
N GLN A 130 6.45 24.23 3.21
CA GLN A 130 7.64 24.50 2.42
C GLN A 130 7.30 24.46 0.92
N SER A 131 7.85 25.37 0.13
CA SER A 131 7.59 25.42 -1.33
C SER A 131 8.43 24.41 -2.11
N ASP A 132 9.54 23.96 -1.56
CA ASP A 132 10.45 23.00 -2.18
C ASP A 132 10.14 21.56 -1.74
N ILE A 133 10.43 20.61 -2.63
CA ILE A 133 10.45 19.18 -2.35
C ILE A 133 11.87 18.82 -1.89
N LEU A 134 12.01 18.17 -0.72
CA LEU A 134 13.28 17.64 -0.26
C LEU A 134 13.50 16.25 -0.85
N VAL A 135 14.68 16.03 -1.42
CA VAL A 135 15.11 14.72 -1.93
C VAL A 135 16.25 14.22 -1.05
N ILE A 136 16.05 13.08 -0.39
CA ILE A 136 17.03 12.43 0.48
C ILE A 136 17.62 11.22 -0.25
N ASP A 137 18.96 11.16 -0.32
CA ASP A 137 19.68 9.97 -0.76
C ASP A 137 20.08 9.12 0.45
N PRO A 138 19.43 7.96 0.66
CA PRO A 138 19.68 7.13 1.83
C PRO A 138 21.06 6.44 1.82
N ASN A 139 21.73 6.35 0.67
CA ASN A 139 23.06 5.71 0.59
C ASN A 139 24.17 6.63 1.08
N THR A 140 24.00 7.94 0.89
CA THR A 140 25.01 8.95 1.24
C THR A 140 24.60 9.87 2.39
N ASN A 141 23.35 9.78 2.87
CA ASN A 141 22.76 10.73 3.81
C ASN A 141 22.87 12.18 3.33
N SER A 142 22.82 12.39 2.01
CA SER A 142 22.87 13.72 1.39
C SER A 142 21.48 14.15 0.94
N THR A 143 21.31 15.46 0.76
CA THR A 143 20.03 16.03 0.32
C THR A 143 20.20 16.97 -0.86
N SER A 144 19.17 17.01 -1.69
CA SER A 144 18.96 18.01 -2.73
C SER A 144 17.49 18.44 -2.71
N SER A 145 17.12 19.40 -3.55
CA SER A 145 15.76 19.92 -3.59
C SER A 145 15.46 20.62 -4.90
N PHE A 146 14.17 20.78 -5.17
CA PHE A 146 13.65 21.55 -6.29
C PHE A 146 12.25 22.07 -5.94
N SER A 147 11.82 23.12 -6.63
CA SER A 147 10.53 23.76 -6.35
C SER A 147 9.35 22.86 -6.73
N SER A 148 8.31 22.84 -5.89
CA SER A 148 7.00 22.25 -6.22
C SER A 148 6.17 23.10 -7.19
N GLY A 149 6.61 24.33 -7.49
CA GLY A 149 5.86 25.28 -8.29
C GLY A 149 4.68 25.94 -7.56
N ALA A 150 4.49 25.67 -6.27
CA ALA A 150 3.46 26.29 -5.44
C ALA A 150 4.01 26.84 -4.13
N SER A 151 3.26 27.75 -3.52
CA SER A 151 3.53 28.32 -2.20
C SER A 151 2.24 28.43 -1.40
N GLY A 152 2.35 28.40 -0.07
CA GLY A 152 1.22 28.42 0.84
C GLY A 152 1.47 27.55 2.07
N GLY A 153 0.46 27.43 2.92
CA GLY A 153 0.49 26.59 4.12
C GLY A 153 -0.44 25.40 3.99
N GLY A 154 -0.02 24.26 4.55
CA GLY A 154 -0.80 23.04 4.63
C GLY A 154 -1.10 22.36 3.30
N LEU A 155 -0.28 22.58 2.28
CA LEU A 155 -0.62 22.25 0.90
C LEU A 155 -0.84 20.74 0.70
N TRP A 156 0.22 19.95 0.87
CA TRP A 156 0.20 18.50 0.70
C TRP A 156 0.75 17.81 1.94
N GLU A 157 0.09 16.73 2.36
CA GLU A 157 0.42 16.01 3.60
C GLU A 157 1.01 14.64 3.26
N GLY A 158 0.25 13.75 2.61
CA GLY A 158 0.72 12.45 2.11
C GLY A 158 1.06 12.42 0.62
N GLY A 159 1.72 11.35 0.18
CA GLY A 159 2.14 11.15 -1.19
C GLY A 159 2.10 9.68 -1.59
N VAL A 160 1.85 9.40 -2.87
CA VAL A 160 1.70 8.04 -3.38
C VAL A 160 2.53 7.83 -4.63
N LEU A 161 3.43 6.85 -4.60
CA LEU A 161 4.12 6.37 -5.81
C LEU A 161 3.13 5.54 -6.65
N ALA A 162 2.93 5.93 -7.89
CA ALA A 162 2.09 5.20 -8.84
C ALA A 162 2.90 4.29 -9.76
N GLN A 163 2.22 3.38 -10.43
CA GLN A 163 2.79 2.44 -11.42
C GLN A 163 3.42 3.12 -12.65
N ASN A 164 3.18 4.41 -12.84
CA ASN A 164 3.80 5.21 -13.91
C ASN A 164 5.12 5.86 -13.49
N GLY A 165 5.62 5.56 -12.28
CA GLY A 165 6.88 6.10 -11.73
C GLY A 165 6.77 7.50 -11.12
N LYS A 166 5.60 8.16 -11.23
CA LYS A 166 5.36 9.48 -10.66
C LYS A 166 4.85 9.39 -9.23
N ILE A 167 5.06 10.45 -8.46
CA ILE A 167 4.53 10.60 -7.11
C ILE A 167 3.40 11.63 -7.12
N TYR A 168 2.24 11.26 -6.56
CA TYR A 168 1.07 12.13 -6.45
C TYR A 168 0.95 12.61 -5.01
N GLY A 169 1.14 13.91 -4.79
CA GLY A 169 0.95 14.57 -3.50
C GLY A 169 -0.52 14.87 -3.23
N ILE A 170 -1.03 14.39 -2.10
CA ILE A 170 -2.44 14.47 -1.72
C ILE A 170 -2.73 15.83 -1.08
N PRO A 171 -3.64 16.65 -1.65
CA PRO A 171 -3.84 18.02 -1.20
C PRO A 171 -4.72 18.11 0.03
N ARG A 172 -4.15 18.56 1.15
CA ARG A 172 -4.92 18.84 2.37
C ARG A 172 -5.63 20.17 2.27
N ASP A 173 -4.84 21.24 2.18
CA ASP A 173 -5.31 22.62 2.01
C ASP A 173 -4.97 23.15 0.61
N GLY A 174 -4.13 22.43 -0.14
CA GLY A 174 -3.74 22.79 -1.50
C GLY A 174 -4.93 22.82 -2.46
N ASN A 175 -5.00 23.83 -3.32
CA ASN A 175 -6.03 23.93 -4.36
C ASN A 175 -5.68 23.16 -5.64
N GLN A 176 -4.67 22.29 -5.59
CA GLN A 176 -4.17 21.49 -6.71
C GLN A 176 -3.55 20.21 -6.18
N ILE A 177 -3.56 19.14 -6.97
CA ILE A 177 -2.81 17.90 -6.68
C ILE A 177 -1.40 18.06 -7.24
N LEU A 178 -0.38 17.77 -6.44
CA LEU A 178 1.02 17.83 -6.89
C LEU A 178 1.38 16.52 -7.60
N VAL A 179 2.07 16.61 -8.74
CA VAL A 179 2.66 15.45 -9.41
C VAL A 179 4.15 15.69 -9.58
N ILE A 180 4.94 14.76 -9.03
CA ILE A 180 6.40 14.80 -9.04
C ILE A 180 6.92 13.73 -10.00
N LYS A 181 7.95 14.10 -10.76
CA LYS A 181 8.72 13.24 -11.66
C LYS A 181 10.12 12.97 -11.07
N PRO A 182 10.32 11.87 -10.33
CA PRO A 182 11.61 11.57 -9.70
C PRO A 182 12.78 11.45 -10.67
N GLU A 183 12.53 11.08 -11.91
CA GLU A 183 13.53 10.87 -12.96
C GLU A 183 14.17 12.18 -13.46
N THR A 184 13.41 13.28 -13.45
CA THR A 184 13.89 14.61 -13.88
C THR A 184 13.99 15.62 -12.75
N ASN A 185 13.49 15.31 -11.54
CA ASN A 185 13.28 16.28 -10.46
C ASN A 185 12.47 17.50 -10.92
N GLU A 186 11.38 17.22 -11.63
CA GLU A 186 10.38 18.22 -12.03
C GLU A 186 9.05 17.94 -11.34
N SER A 187 8.19 18.96 -11.30
CA SER A 187 6.81 18.80 -10.84
C SER A 187 5.83 19.60 -11.69
N TYR A 188 4.57 19.20 -11.63
CA TYR A 188 3.43 19.92 -12.19
C TYR A 188 2.20 19.67 -11.32
N THR A 189 1.09 20.33 -11.64
CA THR A 189 -0.15 20.16 -10.88
C THR A 189 -1.32 19.69 -11.73
N LEU A 190 -2.23 18.97 -11.07
CA LEU A 190 -3.55 18.62 -11.60
C LEU A 190 -4.64 19.39 -10.85
N PRO A 191 -5.77 19.72 -11.52
CA PRO A 191 -6.90 20.34 -10.85
C PRO A 191 -7.47 19.41 -9.78
N THR A 192 -7.81 19.99 -8.63
CA THR A 192 -8.57 19.29 -7.58
C THR A 192 -10.08 19.40 -7.84
N PRO A 193 -10.86 18.34 -7.56
CA PRO A 193 -12.32 18.37 -7.65
C PRO A 193 -12.96 19.05 -6.42
N GLU A 194 -12.19 19.34 -5.37
CA GLU A 194 -12.66 19.97 -4.14
C GLU A 194 -11.74 21.10 -3.70
N THR A 195 -12.35 22.21 -3.24
CA THR A 195 -11.65 23.41 -2.78
C THR A 195 -11.78 23.58 -1.27
N GLY A 196 -10.96 24.46 -0.69
CA GLY A 196 -10.95 24.67 0.76
C GLY A 196 -9.92 23.81 1.49
N LEU A 197 -10.05 23.81 2.81
CA LEU A 197 -9.04 23.30 3.76
C LEU A 197 -9.45 21.96 4.36
N GLY A 198 -8.47 21.19 4.84
CA GLY A 198 -8.68 19.96 5.61
C GLY A 198 -9.38 18.86 4.82
N LYS A 199 -9.10 18.74 3.52
CA LYS A 199 -9.81 17.81 2.63
C LYS A 199 -9.32 16.39 2.81
N TRP A 200 -8.05 16.13 2.52
CA TRP A 200 -7.45 14.80 2.57
C TRP A 200 -6.07 14.86 3.25
N ARG A 201 -5.65 13.80 3.94
CA ARG A 201 -4.31 13.75 4.58
C ARG A 201 -3.35 12.79 3.93
N GLY A 202 -3.85 11.66 3.47
CA GLY A 202 -3.00 10.59 2.94
C GLY A 202 -3.60 9.92 1.73
N GLY A 203 -2.85 9.01 1.13
CA GLY A 203 -3.29 8.31 -0.08
C GLY A 203 -2.76 6.89 -0.18
N VAL A 204 -3.51 6.05 -0.89
CA VAL A 204 -3.15 4.64 -1.11
C VAL A 204 -3.31 4.28 -2.58
N LEU A 205 -2.28 3.69 -3.18
CA LEU A 205 -2.42 3.02 -4.47
C LEU A 205 -3.12 1.68 -4.23
N ALA A 206 -4.33 1.55 -4.74
CA ALA A 206 -5.14 0.36 -4.59
C ALA A 206 -4.81 -0.71 -5.64
N PRO A 207 -5.20 -1.98 -5.41
CA PRO A 207 -4.98 -3.06 -6.37
C PRO A 207 -5.63 -2.86 -7.75
N ASN A 208 -6.63 -1.98 -7.86
CA ASN A 208 -7.25 -1.60 -9.13
C ASN A 208 -6.43 -0.58 -9.94
N GLY A 209 -5.27 -0.13 -9.43
CA GLY A 209 -4.37 0.81 -10.08
C GLY A 209 -4.75 2.29 -9.92
N LEU A 210 -5.77 2.60 -9.11
CA LEU A 210 -6.19 3.95 -8.76
C LEU A 210 -5.63 4.37 -7.41
N ILE A 211 -5.44 5.66 -7.22
CA ILE A 211 -5.03 6.26 -5.95
C ILE A 211 -6.27 6.79 -5.25
N TYR A 212 -6.44 6.42 -3.97
CA TYR A 212 -7.52 6.90 -3.12
C TYR A 212 -6.97 7.79 -2.01
N GLY A 213 -7.39 9.06 -1.99
CA GLY A 213 -7.05 10.01 -0.95
C GLY A 213 -8.04 9.96 0.21
N ILE A 214 -7.54 9.81 1.43
CA ILE A 214 -8.34 9.59 2.64
C ILE A 214 -8.94 10.90 3.14
N PRO A 215 -10.27 10.98 3.32
CA PRO A 215 -10.93 12.19 3.82
C PRO A 215 -10.49 12.54 5.24
N MET A 216 -10.20 13.82 5.47
CA MET A 216 -9.86 14.35 6.79
C MET A 216 -11.03 15.11 7.42
N GLY A 217 -11.68 15.95 6.62
CA GLY A 217 -12.67 16.93 7.05
C GLY A 217 -13.84 17.11 6.07
N VAL A 218 -13.96 16.23 5.08
CA VAL A 218 -14.95 16.32 3.99
C VAL A 218 -15.65 14.98 3.76
N ASP A 219 -16.83 15.06 3.17
CA ASP A 219 -17.70 13.93 2.81
C ASP A 219 -17.33 13.25 1.48
N LYS A 220 -16.08 13.41 1.02
CA LYS A 220 -15.60 12.97 -0.29
C LYS A 220 -14.26 12.28 -0.20
N ILE A 221 -14.14 11.11 -0.81
CA ILE A 221 -12.87 10.40 -1.03
C ILE A 221 -12.32 10.86 -2.39
N LEU A 222 -11.04 11.24 -2.44
CA LEU A 222 -10.35 11.59 -3.67
C LEU A 222 -10.01 10.33 -4.47
N VAL A 223 -10.22 10.34 -5.79
CA VAL A 223 -9.80 9.27 -6.69
C VAL A 223 -8.98 9.84 -7.83
N ILE A 224 -7.78 9.32 -8.02
CA ILE A 224 -6.88 9.70 -9.12
C ILE A 224 -6.57 8.45 -9.95
N ASP A 225 -6.74 8.55 -11.27
CA ASP A 225 -6.23 7.56 -12.22
C ASP A 225 -4.87 8.03 -12.75
N PRO A 226 -3.75 7.46 -12.28
CA PRO A 226 -2.41 7.87 -12.72
C PRO A 226 -2.11 7.47 -14.18
N LYS A 227 -2.94 6.63 -14.82
CA LYS A 227 -2.78 6.30 -16.24
C LYS A 227 -3.23 7.45 -17.14
N THR A 228 -4.26 8.18 -16.70
CA THR A 228 -4.90 9.25 -17.49
C THR A 228 -4.75 10.64 -16.87
N ASP A 229 -4.18 10.72 -15.66
CA ASP A 229 -4.17 11.90 -14.80
C ASP A 229 -5.60 12.46 -14.56
N SER A 230 -6.62 11.61 -14.67
CA SER A 230 -8.01 12.00 -14.37
C SER A 230 -8.27 11.96 -12.87
N VAL A 231 -9.07 12.91 -12.40
CA VAL A 231 -9.34 13.12 -10.99
C VAL A 231 -10.84 13.27 -10.77
N ARG A 232 -11.37 12.57 -9.76
CA ARG A 232 -12.77 12.66 -9.34
C ARG A 232 -12.91 12.42 -7.84
N THR A 233 -14.14 12.45 -7.35
CA THR A 233 -14.46 12.02 -5.99
C THR A 233 -15.54 10.95 -5.97
N ILE A 234 -15.60 10.21 -4.87
CA ILE A 234 -16.72 9.35 -4.49
C ILE A 234 -17.18 9.71 -3.06
N PRO A 235 -18.41 9.36 -2.66
CA PRO A 235 -18.91 9.68 -1.32
C PRO A 235 -18.10 9.03 -0.20
N SER A 236 -17.79 9.80 0.84
CA SER A 236 -17.32 9.30 2.15
C SER A 236 -18.53 8.96 3.03
N PRO A 237 -18.47 7.94 3.90
CA PRO A 237 -19.59 7.56 4.75
C PRO A 237 -19.77 8.50 5.96
N LEU A 238 -18.85 9.45 6.16
CA LEU A 238 -18.83 10.35 7.30
C LEU A 238 -18.24 11.72 6.90
N SER A 239 -18.70 12.75 7.61
CA SER A 239 -18.19 14.12 7.51
C SER A 239 -18.07 14.74 8.89
N GLU A 240 -16.91 14.56 9.50
CA GLU A 240 -16.51 15.18 10.77
C GLU A 240 -15.18 15.90 10.55
N THR A 241 -14.73 16.67 11.53
CA THR A 241 -13.40 17.28 11.48
C THR A 241 -12.33 16.31 11.98
N ASN A 242 -11.17 16.30 11.33
CA ASN A 242 -9.97 15.60 11.81
C ASN A 242 -10.17 14.08 12.01
N MET A 243 -10.82 13.41 11.05
CA MET A 243 -11.28 12.03 11.20
C MET A 243 -10.15 11.00 11.24
N TRP A 244 -9.33 10.95 10.18
CA TRP A 244 -8.31 9.93 9.94
C TRP A 244 -6.99 10.59 9.49
N GLU A 245 -5.84 9.99 9.83
CA GLU A 245 -4.50 10.53 9.49
C GLU A 245 -4.04 10.11 8.08
N GLY A 246 -4.42 8.92 7.64
CA GLY A 246 -3.93 8.30 6.41
C GLY A 246 -4.53 6.91 6.23
N GLY A 247 -4.18 6.24 5.13
CA GLY A 247 -4.78 4.97 4.73
C GLY A 247 -3.76 3.86 4.65
N VAL A 248 -4.14 2.64 5.03
CA VAL A 248 -3.29 1.45 4.88
C VAL A 248 -3.98 0.42 4.01
N LEU A 249 -3.24 -0.15 3.06
CA LEU A 249 -3.73 -1.23 2.22
C LEU A 249 -3.67 -2.55 2.97
N ALA A 250 -4.81 -3.19 3.19
CA ALA A 250 -4.89 -4.46 3.87
C ALA A 250 -4.68 -5.66 2.92
N PRO A 251 -4.32 -6.84 3.45
CA PRO A 251 -4.24 -8.10 2.70
C PRO A 251 -5.47 -8.47 1.88
N ASN A 252 -6.66 -8.07 2.34
CA ASN A 252 -7.92 -8.34 1.66
C ASN A 252 -8.18 -7.39 0.47
N GLY A 253 -7.27 -6.46 0.19
CA GLY A 253 -7.38 -5.48 -0.91
C GLY A 253 -8.16 -4.23 -0.58
N LYS A 254 -8.71 -4.11 0.62
CA LYS A 254 -9.41 -2.92 1.09
C LYS A 254 -8.44 -1.93 1.72
N ILE A 255 -8.84 -0.67 1.72
CA ILE A 255 -8.12 0.41 2.39
C ILE A 255 -8.78 0.67 3.73
N TYR A 256 -7.98 0.70 4.80
CA TYR A 256 -8.43 1.02 6.15
C TYR A 256 -7.81 2.34 6.58
N ALA A 257 -8.55 3.18 7.31
CA ALA A 257 -8.02 4.39 7.93
C ALA A 257 -8.42 4.45 9.41
N PHE A 258 -7.44 4.71 10.27
CA PHE A 258 -7.60 4.63 11.71
C PHE A 258 -7.87 6.00 12.32
N PRO A 259 -8.79 6.06 13.31
CA PRO A 259 -9.30 7.33 13.77
C PRO A 259 -8.27 8.11 14.57
N VAL A 260 -8.11 9.38 14.19
CA VAL A 260 -7.45 10.40 15.00
C VAL A 260 -8.45 10.87 16.05
N VAL A 261 -9.48 11.62 15.67
CA VAL A 261 -10.56 12.05 16.58
C VAL A 261 -11.87 11.29 16.35
N SER A 262 -12.12 10.77 15.14
CA SER A 262 -13.40 10.13 14.82
C SER A 262 -13.67 8.89 15.68
N ASN A 263 -14.94 8.56 15.92
CA ASN A 263 -15.33 7.32 16.62
C ASN A 263 -15.49 6.11 15.69
N SER A 264 -14.96 6.19 14.48
CA SER A 264 -15.08 5.13 13.47
C SER A 264 -13.75 4.85 12.77
N ILE A 265 -13.48 3.59 12.48
CA ILE A 265 -12.46 3.17 11.51
C ILE A 265 -13.13 3.16 10.14
N PHE A 266 -12.49 3.80 9.17
CA PHE A 266 -12.97 3.84 7.79
C PHE A 266 -12.48 2.63 7.02
N VAL A 267 -13.35 2.05 6.19
CA VAL A 267 -13.00 0.98 5.26
C VAL A 267 -13.53 1.33 3.88
N LEU A 268 -12.69 1.15 2.86
CA LEU A 268 -13.04 1.29 1.45
C LEU A 268 -12.67 0.02 0.69
N ASP A 269 -13.61 -0.50 -0.08
CA ASP A 269 -13.34 -1.50 -1.11
C ASP A 269 -13.09 -0.80 -2.46
N PRO A 270 -11.86 -0.80 -2.99
CA PRO A 270 -11.52 -0.12 -4.24
C PRO A 270 -12.21 -0.70 -5.48
N TYR A 271 -12.60 -1.98 -5.46
CA TYR A 271 -13.21 -2.61 -6.65
C TYR A 271 -14.69 -2.24 -6.79
N SER A 272 -15.40 -2.11 -5.67
CA SER A 272 -16.80 -1.68 -5.67
C SER A 272 -16.98 -0.18 -5.41
N GLU A 273 -15.91 0.51 -5.00
CA GLU A 273 -15.92 1.91 -4.53
C GLU A 273 -16.92 2.16 -3.40
N ARG A 274 -17.24 1.12 -2.63
CA ARG A 274 -18.11 1.21 -1.46
C ARG A 274 -17.28 1.32 -0.21
N SER A 275 -17.68 2.25 0.65
CA SER A 275 -17.10 2.44 1.97
C SER A 275 -18.08 2.12 3.08
N TYR A 276 -17.56 1.69 4.23
CA TYR A 276 -18.32 1.50 5.46
C TYR A 276 -17.46 1.86 6.68
N LEU A 277 -18.10 1.89 7.85
CA LEU A 277 -17.47 2.26 9.11
C LEU A 277 -17.50 1.07 10.07
N ILE A 278 -16.39 0.85 10.77
CA ILE A 278 -16.32 -0.04 11.92
C ILE A 278 -16.28 0.84 13.18
N PRO A 279 -17.13 0.59 14.21
CA PRO A 279 -17.08 1.36 15.45
C PRO A 279 -15.70 1.28 16.11
N SER A 280 -15.16 2.42 16.52
CA SER A 280 -13.91 2.47 17.28
C SER A 280 -14.14 1.90 18.69
N PRO A 281 -13.22 1.07 19.22
CA PRO A 281 -13.34 0.54 20.59
C PRO A 281 -13.11 1.60 21.67
N LYS A 282 -12.60 2.78 21.30
CA LYS A 282 -12.32 3.90 22.20
C LYS A 282 -13.00 5.15 21.68
N ILE A 283 -13.72 5.83 22.58
CA ILE A 283 -14.35 7.12 22.31
C ILE A 283 -13.53 8.18 23.04
N SER A 284 -12.95 9.11 22.28
CA SER A 284 -12.14 10.21 22.83
C SER A 284 -12.32 11.44 21.95
N ALA A 285 -12.19 12.62 22.57
CA ALA A 285 -12.11 13.90 21.86
C ALA A 285 -10.66 14.29 21.50
N THR A 286 -9.66 13.48 21.87
CA THR A 286 -8.23 13.68 21.57
C THR A 286 -7.73 12.67 20.52
N ASN A 287 -6.48 12.84 20.06
CA ASN A 287 -5.91 12.00 19.01
C ASN A 287 -5.66 10.57 19.53
N LYS A 288 -6.41 9.59 19.05
CA LYS A 288 -6.27 8.20 19.51
C LYS A 288 -5.12 7.49 18.82
N TRP A 289 -5.25 7.27 17.51
CA TRP A 289 -4.25 6.65 16.67
C TRP A 289 -3.88 7.55 15.50
N ARG A 290 -2.75 7.29 14.89
CA ARG A 290 -2.34 7.90 13.62
C ARG A 290 -2.20 6.79 12.58
N HIS A 291 -1.08 6.71 11.86
CA HIS A 291 -0.86 5.67 10.86
C HIS A 291 -0.89 4.25 11.43
N ALA A 292 -1.01 3.29 10.53
CA ALA A 292 -1.04 1.87 10.83
C ALA A 292 -0.16 1.09 9.86
N VAL A 293 0.24 -0.10 10.29
CA VAL A 293 1.20 -0.96 9.58
C VAL A 293 0.58 -2.33 9.38
N VAL A 294 0.70 -2.90 8.18
CA VAL A 294 0.35 -4.31 7.96
C VAL A 294 1.48 -5.19 8.46
N THR A 295 1.16 -6.17 9.31
CA THR A 295 2.13 -7.08 9.92
C THR A 295 2.23 -8.39 9.14
N PRO A 296 3.32 -9.17 9.30
CA PRO A 296 3.51 -10.42 8.54
C PRO A 296 2.39 -11.45 8.75
N ASN A 297 1.66 -11.38 9.88
CA ASN A 297 0.51 -12.23 10.17
C ASN A 297 -0.80 -11.79 9.47
N GLY A 298 -0.79 -10.67 8.73
CA GLY A 298 -1.94 -10.16 7.98
C GLY A 298 -2.87 -9.24 8.78
N LYS A 299 -2.53 -8.93 10.02
CA LYS A 299 -3.24 -7.93 10.82
C LYS A 299 -2.74 -6.52 10.51
N ILE A 300 -3.51 -5.54 10.95
CA ILE A 300 -3.19 -4.13 10.83
C ILE A 300 -2.97 -3.57 12.23
N PHE A 301 -1.82 -2.96 12.46
CA PHE A 301 -1.38 -2.47 13.76
C PHE A 301 -1.36 -0.94 13.73
N ALA A 302 -2.36 -0.30 14.34
CA ALA A 302 -2.48 1.14 14.40
C ALA A 302 -1.64 1.73 15.53
N ILE A 303 -0.85 2.75 15.19
CA ILE A 303 0.10 3.37 16.10
C ILE A 303 -0.59 4.44 16.93
N VAL A 304 -0.47 4.29 18.24
CA VAL A 304 -1.13 5.15 19.21
C VAL A 304 -0.45 6.53 19.33
N SER A 305 -1.24 7.60 19.44
CA SER A 305 -0.75 8.96 19.71
C SER A 305 -1.01 9.34 21.16
N ASP A 306 -2.27 9.55 21.55
CA ASP A 306 -2.65 9.99 22.90
C ASP A 306 -3.41 8.92 23.69
N ASP A 307 -3.95 7.88 23.03
CA ASP A 307 -4.63 6.78 23.73
C ASP A 307 -3.64 5.94 24.56
N SER A 308 -4.15 5.14 25.49
CA SER A 308 -3.36 4.20 26.29
C SER A 308 -2.99 2.93 25.52
N ASP A 309 -3.72 2.60 24.46
CA ASP A 309 -3.61 1.30 23.79
C ASP A 309 -3.32 1.43 22.29
N PHE A 310 -2.45 0.56 21.78
CA PHE A 310 -2.40 0.22 20.36
C PHE A 310 -3.67 -0.52 19.95
N LEU A 311 -4.08 -0.34 18.70
CA LEU A 311 -5.23 -1.04 18.12
C LEU A 311 -4.75 -2.02 17.05
N ILE A 312 -5.19 -3.26 17.16
CA ILE A 312 -4.87 -4.34 16.23
C ILE A 312 -6.16 -4.82 15.59
N LEU A 313 -6.25 -4.68 14.26
CA LEU A 313 -7.42 -5.08 13.47
C LEU A 313 -7.09 -6.32 12.62
N ASP A 314 -7.98 -7.29 12.61
CA ASP A 314 -7.94 -8.44 11.70
C ASP A 314 -8.86 -8.16 10.49
N PRO A 315 -8.31 -7.92 9.29
CA PRO A 315 -9.10 -7.56 8.11
C PRO A 315 -9.86 -8.74 7.49
N THR A 316 -9.71 -9.97 8.02
CA THR A 316 -10.48 -11.13 7.55
C THR A 316 -11.91 -11.14 8.08
N ASN A 317 -12.13 -10.54 9.25
CA ASN A 317 -13.41 -10.52 9.96
C ASN A 317 -13.71 -9.18 10.65
N ASP A 318 -12.89 -8.17 10.42
CA ASP A 318 -12.97 -6.82 11.02
C ASP A 318 -12.95 -6.84 12.58
N SER A 319 -12.41 -7.90 13.20
CA SER A 319 -12.28 -7.98 14.66
C SER A 319 -11.13 -7.10 15.17
N ILE A 320 -11.33 -6.55 16.37
CA ILE A 320 -10.40 -5.60 17.00
C ILE A 320 -9.91 -6.14 18.33
N SER A 321 -8.62 -5.96 18.58
CA SER A 321 -7.99 -6.17 19.89
C SER A 321 -7.13 -4.97 20.25
N LEU A 322 -6.90 -4.78 21.56
CA LEU A 322 -6.12 -3.67 22.10
C LEU A 322 -4.89 -4.21 22.81
N TRP A 323 -3.78 -3.49 22.70
CA TRP A 323 -2.55 -3.81 23.42
C TRP A 323 -1.98 -2.57 24.11
N PRO A 324 -1.74 -2.59 25.43
CA PRO A 324 -1.30 -1.41 26.17
C PRO A 324 0.03 -0.84 25.68
N SER A 325 0.08 0.48 25.57
CA SER A 325 1.31 1.22 25.32
C SER A 325 2.24 1.17 26.54
N PRO A 326 3.54 0.86 26.39
CA PRO A 326 4.50 0.92 27.49
C PRO A 326 4.82 2.36 27.94
N ILE A 327 4.38 3.36 27.17
CA ILE A 327 4.58 4.79 27.43
C ILE A 327 3.22 5.47 27.63
N ALA A 328 3.10 6.22 28.73
CA ALA A 328 1.87 6.88 29.17
C ALA A 328 1.70 8.32 28.67
N ASN A 329 2.72 8.89 28.03
CA ASN A 329 2.67 10.25 27.46
C ASN A 329 1.58 10.38 26.37
N THR A 330 1.23 11.62 26.04
CA THR A 330 0.44 11.98 24.85
C THR A 330 1.36 12.43 23.71
N GLY A 331 0.82 12.53 22.49
CA GLY A 331 1.60 12.96 21.32
C GLY A 331 2.79 12.05 21.03
N LYS A 332 2.66 10.75 21.32
CA LYS A 332 3.79 9.82 21.37
C LYS A 332 4.44 9.63 20.01
N TRP A 333 3.69 9.14 19.05
CA TRP A 333 4.23 8.73 17.77
C TRP A 333 3.39 9.25 16.61
N ARG A 334 4.05 9.58 15.50
CA ARG A 334 3.39 9.92 14.23
C ARG A 334 2.85 8.71 13.48
N GLY A 335 3.54 7.59 13.61
CA GLY A 335 3.29 6.38 12.85
C GLY A 335 4.34 5.34 13.18
N GLY A 336 4.46 4.34 12.32
CA GLY A 336 5.42 3.26 12.50
C GLY A 336 5.75 2.59 11.19
N ILE A 337 6.89 1.91 11.15
CA ILE A 337 7.40 1.25 9.96
C ILE A 337 7.79 -0.18 10.31
N LEU A 338 7.31 -1.16 9.54
CA LEU A 338 7.75 -2.54 9.66
C LEU A 338 9.14 -2.69 9.02
N ALA A 339 10.14 -3.10 9.79
CA ALA A 339 11.47 -3.37 9.27
C ALA A 339 11.63 -4.85 8.87
N ALA A 340 12.74 -5.15 8.20
CA ALA A 340 13.04 -6.51 7.72
C ALA A 340 13.23 -7.55 8.84
N ASP A 341 13.44 -7.14 10.09
CA ASP A 341 13.50 -8.04 11.25
C ASP A 341 12.11 -8.43 11.78
N GLY A 342 11.03 -7.99 11.13
CA GLY A 342 9.65 -8.28 11.49
C GLY A 342 9.09 -7.39 12.60
N LYS A 343 9.85 -6.40 13.09
CA LYS A 343 9.39 -5.47 14.14
C LYS A 343 8.88 -4.16 13.55
N ILE A 344 7.92 -3.56 14.24
CA ILE A 344 7.44 -2.21 13.97
C ILE A 344 8.29 -1.23 14.78
N TYR A 345 8.84 -0.21 14.11
CA TYR A 345 9.55 0.89 14.73
C TYR A 345 8.69 2.14 14.69
N THR A 346 8.34 2.69 15.85
CA THR A 346 7.52 3.91 15.91
C THR A 346 8.34 5.17 15.65
N ILE A 347 7.68 6.20 15.11
CA ILE A 347 8.31 7.48 14.77
C ILE A 347 7.93 8.52 15.83
N PRO A 348 8.85 8.99 16.70
CA PRO A 348 8.51 9.88 17.81
C PRO A 348 7.97 11.22 17.33
N ALA A 349 6.85 11.68 17.88
CA ALA A 349 6.26 12.98 17.56
C ALA A 349 6.70 14.04 18.58
N ASP A 350 6.10 14.04 19.77
CA ASP A 350 6.36 15.01 20.84
C ASP A 350 7.32 14.47 21.92
N ILE A 351 7.43 13.15 22.04
CA ILE A 351 8.39 12.49 22.93
C ILE A 351 9.71 12.19 22.20
N ASP A 352 10.77 11.93 22.95
CA ASP A 352 12.08 11.53 22.40
C ASP A 352 12.21 10.01 22.24
N GLN A 353 11.22 9.23 22.68
CA GLN A 353 11.27 7.77 22.71
C GLN A 353 10.64 7.14 21.45
N LEU A 354 11.37 6.23 20.82
CA LEU A 354 10.82 5.26 19.88
C LEU A 354 10.69 3.90 20.55
N ILE A 355 9.79 3.06 20.05
CA ILE A 355 9.70 1.66 20.47
C ILE A 355 9.84 0.73 19.28
N ALA A 356 10.53 -0.39 19.48
CA ALA A 356 10.52 -1.53 18.58
C ALA A 356 9.53 -2.56 19.12
N ILE A 357 8.51 -2.92 18.33
CA ILE A 357 7.41 -3.81 18.71
C ILE A 357 7.54 -5.11 17.92
N ASP A 358 7.52 -6.24 18.61
CA ASP A 358 7.23 -7.54 17.99
C ASP A 358 5.69 -7.70 17.91
N PRO A 359 5.09 -7.62 16.70
CA PRO A 359 3.64 -7.64 16.54
C PRO A 359 3.03 -9.03 16.73
N ASP A 360 3.81 -10.10 16.69
CA ASP A 360 3.32 -11.47 16.86
C ASP A 360 3.31 -11.87 18.34
N ASN A 361 4.34 -11.46 19.09
CA ASN A 361 4.46 -11.75 20.52
C ASN A 361 3.94 -10.64 21.45
N LEU A 362 3.61 -9.47 20.90
CA LEU A 362 3.17 -8.28 21.65
C LEU A 362 4.16 -7.91 22.76
N THR A 363 5.43 -7.81 22.38
CA THR A 363 6.52 -7.33 23.24
C THR A 363 7.13 -6.08 22.63
N SER A 364 7.73 -5.21 23.46
CA SER A 364 8.42 -4.01 22.98
C SER A 364 9.68 -3.71 23.74
N THR A 365 10.62 -3.05 23.07
CA THR A 365 11.78 -2.41 23.69
C THR A 365 11.76 -0.92 23.38
N THR A 366 12.01 -0.08 24.40
CA THR A 366 12.03 1.38 24.29
C THR A 366 13.45 1.90 24.12
N TYR A 367 13.62 2.86 23.22
CA TYR A 367 14.88 3.55 22.97
C TYR A 367 14.66 5.06 22.99
N SER A 368 15.61 5.82 23.54
CA SER A 368 15.60 7.29 23.43
C SER A 368 16.41 7.72 22.21
N THR A 369 15.86 8.65 21.45
CA THR A 369 16.56 9.36 20.37
C THR A 369 17.45 10.49 20.90
N GLY A 370 17.25 10.92 22.14
CA GLY A 370 17.88 12.11 22.73
C GLY A 370 17.41 13.43 22.12
N ILE A 371 16.34 13.41 21.31
CA ILE A 371 15.86 14.57 20.58
C ILE A 371 14.53 15.06 21.16
N SER A 372 14.59 16.20 21.85
CA SER A 372 13.41 16.90 22.34
C SER A 372 12.76 17.77 21.25
N GLY A 373 11.50 18.14 21.46
CA GLY A 373 10.72 18.97 20.54
C GLY A 373 9.35 18.37 20.25
N GLY A 374 8.41 19.23 19.86
CA GLY A 374 7.05 18.84 19.48
C GLY A 374 6.96 18.60 17.98
N ASN A 375 6.27 17.53 17.61
CA ASN A 375 5.88 17.20 16.25
C ASN A 375 7.06 17.13 15.25
N LYS A 376 8.17 16.55 15.72
CA LYS A 376 9.50 16.68 15.10
C LYS A 376 9.56 16.24 13.65
N TRP A 377 8.97 15.09 13.39
CA TRP A 377 8.95 14.44 12.08
C TRP A 377 7.51 14.27 11.62
N GLY A 378 7.31 14.24 10.31
CA GLY A 378 6.00 14.05 9.71
C GLY A 378 5.63 12.57 9.59
N ASP A 379 6.57 11.79 9.07
CA ASP A 379 6.47 10.34 8.86
C ASP A 379 7.89 9.76 8.66
N ALA A 380 8.00 8.51 8.23
CA ALA A 380 9.26 7.91 7.85
C ALA A 380 9.14 6.92 6.68
N VAL A 381 10.28 6.67 6.02
CA VAL A 381 10.36 5.76 4.88
C VAL A 381 11.42 4.69 5.16
N TYR A 382 11.08 3.42 4.89
CA TYR A 382 12.05 2.33 4.91
C TYR A 382 12.82 2.29 3.59
N ALA A 383 14.13 2.51 3.66
CA ALA A 383 14.97 2.62 2.46
C ALA A 383 15.62 1.27 2.08
N PRO A 384 16.05 1.11 0.81
CA PRO A 384 16.71 -0.12 0.32
C PRO A 384 17.98 -0.53 1.07
N ASN A 385 18.61 0.41 1.80
CA ASN A 385 19.77 0.16 2.66
C ASN A 385 19.41 -0.46 4.03
N GLY A 386 18.13 -0.77 4.26
CA GLY A 386 17.63 -1.41 5.48
C GLY A 386 17.42 -0.45 6.66
N LYS A 387 17.50 0.87 6.45
CA LYS A 387 17.30 1.89 7.48
C LYS A 387 16.01 2.67 7.25
N ILE A 388 15.47 3.23 8.33
CA ILE A 388 14.29 4.08 8.34
C ILE A 388 14.75 5.54 8.38
N PHE A 389 14.23 6.37 7.48
CA PHE A 389 14.54 7.79 7.40
C PHE A 389 13.28 8.61 7.67
N THR A 390 13.31 9.44 8.69
CA THR A 390 12.18 10.32 9.02
C THR A 390 12.14 11.55 8.11
N ILE A 391 10.95 12.07 7.85
CA ILE A 391 10.76 13.34 7.13
C ILE A 391 10.77 14.50 8.13
N PRO A 392 11.70 15.47 8.02
CA PRO A 392 11.83 16.57 8.98
C PRO A 392 10.62 17.50 8.86
N HIS A 393 9.94 17.75 9.98
CA HIS A 393 8.73 18.59 10.01
C HIS A 393 8.99 19.89 10.77
N THR A 394 9.03 19.83 12.11
CA THR A 394 9.41 20.97 12.97
C THR A 394 10.87 20.90 13.42
N ASP A 395 11.45 19.71 13.50
CA ASP A 395 12.90 19.55 13.66
C ASP A 395 13.57 19.68 12.28
N ASP A 396 14.78 20.21 12.27
CA ASP A 396 15.57 20.34 11.05
C ASP A 396 16.35 19.07 10.73
N ARG A 397 16.50 18.15 11.68
CA ARG A 397 17.22 16.89 11.49
C ARG A 397 16.34 15.82 10.88
N VAL A 398 16.93 15.05 9.98
CA VAL A 398 16.46 13.70 9.65
C VAL A 398 17.00 12.75 10.71
N LEU A 399 16.10 12.04 11.41
CA LEU A 399 16.44 10.87 12.21
C LEU A 399 16.57 9.64 11.29
N VAL A 400 17.67 8.92 11.44
CA VAL A 400 17.93 7.65 10.78
C VAL A 400 17.95 6.56 11.84
N ILE A 401 17.00 5.64 11.75
CA ILE A 401 16.93 4.46 12.61
C ILE A 401 17.45 3.28 11.81
N ASN A 402 18.47 2.61 12.33
CA ASN A 402 18.93 1.33 11.81
C ASN A 402 18.39 0.20 12.69
N PRO A 403 17.39 -0.58 12.22
CA PRO A 403 16.89 -1.76 12.90
C PRO A 403 17.96 -2.81 13.20
N GLY A 404 19.06 -2.81 12.46
CA GLY A 404 20.08 -3.87 12.54
C GLY A 404 19.60 -5.20 11.95
N ALA A 405 18.55 -5.19 11.13
CA ALA A 405 17.99 -6.38 10.51
C ALA A 405 19.01 -7.10 9.62
N ASN A 406 19.08 -8.43 9.75
CA ASN A 406 19.91 -9.27 8.87
C ASN A 406 19.18 -9.58 7.55
N GLY A 407 17.85 -9.53 7.55
CA GLY A 407 17.02 -9.64 6.36
C GLY A 407 16.94 -8.35 5.56
N LYS A 408 16.36 -8.44 4.36
CA LYS A 408 16.14 -7.32 3.45
C LYS A 408 14.74 -7.37 2.87
N ILE A 409 14.00 -6.25 2.94
CA ILE A 409 12.78 -6.08 2.16
C ILE A 409 13.18 -5.68 0.74
N CYS A 410 12.68 -6.40 -0.27
CA CYS A 410 13.00 -6.14 -1.67
C CYS A 410 12.28 -4.92 -2.23
N ASP A 411 12.84 -4.33 -3.29
CA ASP A 411 12.40 -3.03 -3.81
C ASP A 411 10.94 -3.02 -4.27
N SER A 412 10.41 -4.15 -4.76
CA SER A 412 9.00 -4.29 -5.13
C SER A 412 8.07 -4.10 -3.94
N LEU A 413 8.45 -4.61 -2.76
CA LEU A 413 7.69 -4.41 -1.52
C LEU A 413 7.89 -3.00 -0.96
N LEU A 414 9.13 -2.52 -0.91
CA LEU A 414 9.46 -1.19 -0.38
C LEU A 414 8.71 -0.06 -1.10
N ARG A 415 8.48 -0.21 -2.41
CA ARG A 415 7.78 0.77 -3.25
C ARG A 415 6.27 0.55 -3.32
N SER A 416 5.77 -0.57 -2.80
CA SER A 416 4.34 -0.89 -2.79
C SER A 416 3.60 -0.14 -1.69
N SER A 417 2.27 -0.06 -1.81
CA SER A 417 1.40 0.52 -0.77
C SER A 417 1.28 -0.31 0.52
N TYR A 418 2.09 -1.36 0.71
CA TYR A 418 2.29 -1.97 2.02
C TYR A 418 3.36 -1.25 2.87
N TRP A 419 4.30 -0.52 2.24
CA TRP A 419 5.38 0.22 2.92
C TRP A 419 5.43 1.71 2.59
N ASN A 420 5.05 2.07 1.36
CA ASN A 420 5.26 3.40 0.81
C ASN A 420 3.96 4.21 0.87
N LEU A 421 3.53 4.51 2.09
CA LEU A 421 2.27 5.17 2.37
C LEU A 421 2.43 6.23 3.47
N TYR A 422 1.65 7.30 3.32
CA TYR A 422 1.26 8.25 4.33
C TYR A 422 -0.25 8.41 4.17
#